data_AF-F2AYS5-F1
#
_entry.id   AF-F2AYS5-F1
#
_cell.length_a   1.000
_cell.length_b   1.000
_cell.length_c   1.000
_cell.angle_alpha   90.00
_cell.angle_beta   90.00
_cell.angle_gamma   90.00
#
_symmetry.space_group_name_H-M   'P 1'
#
loop_
_entity.id
_entity.type
_entity.pdbx_description
1 polymer ?
#
loop_
_entity_poly.entity_id
_entity_poly.type
_entity_poly.pdbx_seq_one_letter_code
_entity_poly.pdbx_strand_id
1 'polypeptide(L)'
;MTGATRAWPVLFVCGCLVLASGCTSLNVLERQATTPVLIGPDGVATPPAPVPMTLPRFLGIDTIGRRCIRKTVLLGQITYEKAATAVPALQPPPMSLPSSHPANAASPSPAVAGALKAKEAKVATAAKVKALGVLAGEDCSVNPHVEEGILAGLDDVSADVRIAAIEAVIASRRGCDPGCGGCCSIPIRQKLTRMVFEKTGPCCWFEPSSKARRLARLALDACGGPVEPDSCGCELQTDYPIEGPPPELIQQILSE
;
A
#
# COMPACT_ATOMS: atom_id res chain seq x y z
N MET A 1 -19.42 70.75 -19.40
CA MET A 1 -19.12 70.75 -20.86
C MET A 1 -17.79 70.03 -21.02
N THR A 2 -17.82 68.73 -21.33
CA THR A 2 -17.45 68.15 -22.65
C THR A 2 -15.95 68.32 -22.95
N GLY A 3 -15.14 67.30 -23.21
CA GLY A 3 -15.41 65.89 -23.49
C GLY A 3 -14.09 65.11 -23.59
N ALA A 4 -14.24 63.79 -23.61
CA ALA A 4 -13.20 62.78 -23.62
C ALA A 4 -12.62 62.52 -25.02
N THR A 5 -11.73 61.50 -25.06
CA THR A 5 -11.27 60.65 -26.18
C THR A 5 -9.89 61.00 -26.75
N ARG A 6 -8.97 60.07 -27.06
CA ARG A 6 -8.88 58.58 -27.03
C ARG A 6 -7.38 58.24 -27.24
N ALA A 7 -6.77 57.37 -26.44
CA ALA A 7 -6.43 55.97 -26.76
C ALA A 7 -5.57 55.74 -28.03
N TRP A 8 -4.35 55.18 -27.89
CA TRP A 8 -4.16 53.72 -28.06
C TRP A 8 -2.78 53.20 -27.58
N PRO A 9 -2.70 51.91 -27.13
CA PRO A 9 -1.54 51.25 -26.56
C PRO A 9 -0.87 50.27 -27.56
N VAL A 10 0.42 49.96 -27.41
CA VAL A 10 1.04 48.81 -28.09
C VAL A 10 2.06 48.12 -27.17
N LEU A 11 1.59 46.99 -26.61
CA LEU A 11 2.30 45.71 -26.41
C LEU A 11 3.43 45.64 -25.36
N PHE A 12 3.01 45.67 -24.10
CA PHE A 12 3.59 44.89 -23.01
C PHE A 12 3.05 43.44 -23.10
N VAL A 13 3.50 42.65 -24.08
CA VAL A 13 3.09 41.25 -24.23
C VAL A 13 4.31 40.39 -24.56
N CYS A 14 5.02 39.94 -23.54
CA CYS A 14 5.61 38.59 -23.50
C CYS A 14 6.14 38.20 -22.09
N GLY A 15 5.50 38.68 -21.01
CA GLY A 15 5.89 38.36 -19.63
C GLY A 15 5.01 37.31 -18.93
N CYS A 16 3.92 36.85 -19.57
CA CYS A 16 2.84 36.12 -18.88
C CYS A 16 2.77 34.61 -19.17
N LEU A 17 3.75 34.01 -19.84
CA LEU A 17 3.65 32.60 -20.26
C LEU A 17 4.34 31.57 -19.34
N VAL A 18 4.78 31.94 -18.12
CA VAL A 18 5.48 30.99 -17.22
C VAL A 18 4.72 30.68 -15.92
N LEU A 19 3.56 31.30 -15.65
CA LEU A 19 2.87 31.12 -14.37
C LEU A 19 1.88 29.95 -14.30
N ALA A 20 1.66 29.19 -15.38
CA ALA A 20 0.71 28.07 -15.40
C ALA A 20 1.35 26.67 -15.31
N SER A 21 2.69 26.56 -15.25
CA SER A 21 3.39 25.26 -15.30
C SER A 21 3.99 24.81 -13.95
N GLY A 22 3.70 25.52 -12.87
CA GLY A 22 4.35 25.32 -11.56
C GLY A 22 3.92 24.06 -10.80
N CYS A 23 2.73 23.52 -11.05
CA CYS A 23 2.20 22.38 -10.30
C CYS A 23 2.70 21.01 -10.80
N THR A 24 3.14 20.91 -12.06
CA THR A 24 3.68 19.64 -12.60
C THR A 24 5.16 19.43 -12.24
N SER A 25 5.88 20.51 -11.90
CA SER A 25 7.33 20.46 -11.60
C SER A 25 7.64 19.99 -10.16
N LEU A 26 6.72 20.16 -9.21
CA LEU A 26 6.89 19.67 -7.84
C LEU A 26 6.77 18.13 -7.76
N ASN A 27 5.84 17.53 -8.52
CA ASN A 27 5.69 16.08 -8.59
C ASN A 27 6.91 15.36 -9.19
N VAL A 28 7.71 16.05 -10.02
CA VAL A 28 8.93 15.50 -10.63
C VAL A 28 10.13 15.59 -9.67
N LEU A 29 10.19 16.61 -8.80
CA LEU A 29 11.20 16.73 -7.76
C LEU A 29 10.98 15.73 -6.62
N GLU A 30 9.72 15.41 -6.30
CA GLU A 30 9.35 14.42 -5.29
C GLU A 30 9.69 12.99 -5.72
N ARG A 31 9.54 12.64 -7.00
CA ARG A 31 9.95 11.31 -7.53
C ARG A 31 11.46 11.08 -7.56
N GLN A 32 12.30 12.12 -7.58
CA GLN A 32 13.76 11.95 -7.70
C GLN A 32 14.52 11.95 -6.37
N ALA A 33 13.86 12.32 -5.25
CA ALA A 33 14.47 12.20 -3.91
C ALA A 33 14.41 10.75 -3.37
N THR A 34 13.86 9.81 -4.13
CA THR A 34 13.67 8.42 -3.71
C THR A 34 13.99 7.46 -4.86
N THR A 35 15.23 7.45 -5.35
CA THR A 35 15.74 6.25 -6.02
C THR A 35 16.14 5.26 -4.93
N PRO A 36 15.42 4.15 -4.73
CA PRO A 36 15.86 3.12 -3.79
C PRO A 36 17.20 2.57 -4.29
N VAL A 37 18.15 2.42 -3.37
CA VAL A 37 19.37 1.62 -3.63
C VAL A 37 18.89 0.18 -3.83
N LEU A 38 18.98 -0.33 -5.05
CA LEU A 38 18.77 -1.74 -5.32
C LEU A 38 19.98 -2.50 -4.78
N ILE A 39 19.77 -3.26 -3.71
CA ILE A 39 20.74 -4.21 -3.17
C ILE A 39 20.53 -5.50 -3.94
N GLY A 40 21.55 -5.94 -4.68
CA GLY A 40 21.53 -7.23 -5.37
C GLY A 40 21.54 -8.40 -4.36
N PRO A 41 21.27 -9.64 -4.81
CA PRO A 41 21.22 -10.82 -3.95
C PRO A 41 22.50 -11.09 -3.14
N ASP A 42 23.64 -10.52 -3.55
CA ASP A 42 24.95 -10.69 -2.90
C ASP A 42 25.31 -9.57 -1.90
N GLY A 43 24.38 -8.66 -1.58
CA GLY A 43 24.63 -7.56 -0.64
C GLY A 43 25.55 -6.45 -1.17
N VAL A 44 26.03 -6.55 -2.41
CA VAL A 44 26.82 -5.52 -3.07
C VAL A 44 25.91 -4.50 -3.77
N ALA A 45 26.10 -3.22 -3.47
CA ALA A 45 25.38 -2.12 -4.12
C ALA A 45 25.71 -2.10 -5.61
N THR A 46 24.72 -2.39 -6.45
CA THR A 46 24.88 -2.24 -7.91
C THR A 46 24.88 -0.74 -8.23
N PRO A 47 25.88 -0.21 -8.95
CA PRO A 47 25.85 1.20 -9.35
C PRO A 47 24.60 1.44 -10.21
N PRO A 48 23.91 2.59 -10.02
CA PRO A 48 22.71 2.88 -10.80
C PRO A 48 23.05 2.84 -12.29
N ALA A 49 22.20 2.18 -13.08
CA ALA A 49 22.36 2.10 -14.53
C ALA A 49 22.64 3.50 -15.11
N PRO A 50 23.60 3.64 -16.04
CA PRO A 50 23.94 4.94 -16.61
C PRO A 50 22.69 5.53 -17.24
N VAL A 51 22.21 6.62 -16.64
CA VAL A 51 21.06 7.38 -17.17
C VAL A 51 21.41 7.83 -18.59
N PRO A 52 20.56 7.57 -19.59
CA PRO A 52 20.84 7.97 -20.96
C PRO A 52 21.08 9.48 -21.01
N MET A 53 22.25 9.86 -21.54
CA MET A 53 22.64 11.26 -21.69
C MET A 53 21.78 11.92 -22.75
N THR A 54 20.75 12.65 -22.31
CA THR A 54 19.96 13.50 -23.21
C THR A 54 20.71 14.80 -23.49
N LEU A 55 20.58 15.34 -24.70
CA LEU A 55 21.21 16.59 -25.13
C LEU A 55 21.03 17.78 -24.14
N PRO A 56 19.84 18.03 -23.54
CA PRO A 56 19.69 19.05 -22.50
C PRO A 56 20.46 18.76 -21.20
N ARG A 57 20.75 17.49 -20.89
CA ARG A 57 21.56 17.07 -19.74
C ARG A 57 23.06 17.21 -20.01
N PHE A 58 23.48 16.95 -21.26
CA PHE A 58 24.86 17.18 -21.70
C PHE A 58 25.23 18.68 -21.66
N LEU A 59 24.30 19.55 -22.06
CA LEU A 59 24.47 21.01 -22.01
C LEU A 59 24.28 21.60 -20.61
N GLY A 60 24.01 20.79 -19.59
CA GLY A 60 23.78 21.24 -18.20
C GLY A 60 22.52 22.09 -18.00
N ILE A 61 21.63 22.15 -18.99
CA ILE A 61 20.40 22.97 -18.96
C ILE A 61 19.46 22.45 -17.86
N ASP A 62 19.49 21.15 -17.57
CA ASP A 62 18.74 20.55 -16.47
C ASP A 62 19.23 21.02 -15.09
N THR A 63 20.53 21.24 -14.91
CA THR A 63 21.09 21.79 -13.65
C THR A 63 20.75 23.27 -13.48
N ILE A 64 20.81 24.05 -14.57
CA ILE A 64 20.45 25.48 -14.58
C ILE A 64 18.96 25.64 -14.31
N GLY A 65 18.10 24.88 -15.00
CA GLY A 65 16.66 24.88 -14.79
C GLY A 65 16.28 24.55 -13.35
N ARG A 66 16.87 23.49 -12.77
CA ARG A 66 16.64 23.12 -11.34
C ARG A 66 17.08 24.21 -10.37
N ARG A 67 18.23 24.84 -10.63
CA ARG A 67 18.77 25.89 -9.76
C ARG A 67 17.91 27.16 -9.84
N CYS A 68 17.44 27.52 -11.02
CA CYS A 68 16.50 28.61 -11.23
C CYS A 68 15.16 28.34 -10.54
N ILE A 69 14.57 27.15 -10.71
CA ILE A 69 13.31 26.76 -10.07
C ILE A 69 13.42 26.78 -8.54
N ARG A 70 14.50 26.19 -7.98
CA ARG A 70 14.73 26.25 -6.52
C ARG A 70 14.84 27.68 -6.01
N LYS A 71 15.54 28.54 -6.74
CA LYS A 71 15.73 29.95 -6.34
C LYS A 71 14.42 30.73 -6.42
N THR A 72 13.58 30.49 -7.43
CA THR A 72 12.28 31.13 -7.55
C THR A 72 11.29 30.67 -6.48
N VAL A 73 11.30 29.39 -6.11
CA VAL A 73 10.46 28.85 -5.02
C VAL A 73 10.86 29.45 -3.67
N LEU A 74 12.16 29.50 -3.37
CA LEU A 74 12.69 30.11 -2.14
C LEU A 74 12.36 31.61 -2.05
N LEU A 75 12.55 32.35 -3.15
CA LEU A 75 12.21 33.79 -3.18
C LEU A 75 10.70 34.00 -3.02
N GLY A 76 9.88 33.18 -3.67
CA GLY A 76 8.43 33.18 -3.49
C GLY A 76 8.04 32.98 -2.02
N GLN A 77 8.61 31.96 -1.36
CA GLN A 77 8.35 31.70 0.06
C GLN A 77 8.74 32.89 0.95
N ILE A 78 9.93 33.46 0.78
CA ILE A 78 10.38 34.63 1.56
C ILE A 78 9.44 35.83 1.33
N THR A 79 8.95 36.04 0.11
CA THR A 79 8.00 37.12 -0.19
C THR A 79 6.63 36.85 0.43
N TYR A 80 6.15 35.60 0.44
CA TYR A 80 4.88 35.23 1.07
C TYR A 80 4.95 35.34 2.59
N GLU A 81 6.03 34.90 3.23
CA GLU A 81 6.25 35.05 4.68
C GLU A 81 6.31 36.53 5.09
N LYS A 82 6.95 37.39 4.28
CA LYS A 82 6.96 38.84 4.50
C LYS A 82 5.62 39.51 4.22
N ALA A 83 4.83 39.00 3.27
CA ALA A 83 3.48 39.50 3.01
C ALA A 83 2.49 39.06 4.11
N ALA A 84 2.71 37.88 4.71
CA ALA A 84 1.90 37.34 5.79
C ALA A 84 1.96 38.18 7.09
N THR A 85 3.03 38.96 7.31
CA THR A 85 3.08 39.89 8.44
C THR A 85 2.11 41.06 8.30
N ALA A 86 1.76 41.43 7.07
CA ALA A 86 0.81 42.50 6.77
C ALA A 86 -0.62 41.98 6.52
N VAL A 87 -0.75 40.74 6.03
CA VAL A 87 -2.04 40.09 5.75
C VAL A 87 -2.03 38.69 6.38
N PRO A 88 -2.60 38.51 7.58
CA PRO A 88 -2.61 37.21 8.28
C PRO A 88 -3.28 36.07 7.50
N ALA A 89 -4.17 36.39 6.55
CA ALA A 89 -4.79 35.40 5.67
C ALA A 89 -3.82 34.78 4.64
N LEU A 90 -2.61 35.33 4.49
CA LEU A 90 -1.54 34.82 3.63
C LEU A 90 -0.50 33.98 4.41
N GLN A 91 -0.74 33.68 5.70
CA GLN A 91 0.15 32.78 6.45
C GLN A 91 0.24 31.45 5.70
N PRO A 92 1.42 31.04 5.22
CA PRO A 92 1.56 29.72 4.64
C PRO A 92 1.20 28.68 5.71
N PRO A 93 0.47 27.61 5.34
CA PRO A 93 0.24 26.51 6.28
C PRO A 93 1.59 26.04 6.82
N PRO A 94 1.68 25.67 8.11
CA PRO A 94 2.93 25.21 8.69
C PRO A 94 3.49 24.10 7.81
N MET A 95 4.76 24.25 7.40
CA MET A 95 5.45 23.24 6.60
C MET A 95 5.65 22.00 7.47
N SER A 96 4.62 21.16 7.54
CA SER A 96 4.70 19.87 8.20
C SER A 96 5.60 18.97 7.34
N LEU A 97 6.60 18.37 7.97
CA LEU A 97 7.37 17.32 7.34
C LEU A 97 6.41 16.22 6.86
N PRO A 98 6.65 15.60 5.68
CA PRO A 98 5.88 14.45 5.24
C PRO A 98 5.85 13.39 6.34
N SER A 99 4.73 12.68 6.52
CA SER A 99 4.60 11.69 7.60
C SER A 99 5.64 10.56 7.57
N SER A 100 6.24 10.28 6.40
CA SER A 100 7.35 9.33 6.21
C SER A 100 8.74 9.89 6.47
N HIS A 101 8.88 11.18 6.80
CA HIS A 101 10.20 11.77 6.96
C HIS A 101 10.88 11.18 8.22
N PRO A 102 12.14 10.72 8.14
CA PRO A 102 12.82 10.04 9.26
C PRO A 102 12.98 10.94 10.49
N ALA A 103 13.02 12.26 10.31
CA ALA A 103 13.03 13.21 11.43
C ALA A 103 11.76 13.13 12.32
N ASN A 104 10.66 12.56 11.83
CA ASN A 104 9.45 12.34 12.62
C ASN A 104 9.61 11.20 13.64
N ALA A 105 10.62 10.32 13.48
CA ALA A 105 10.93 9.28 14.45
C ALA A 105 11.43 9.85 15.78
N ALA A 106 12.14 10.98 15.72
CA ALA A 106 12.65 11.72 16.86
C ALA A 106 11.68 12.81 17.34
N SER A 107 10.44 12.83 16.84
CA SER A 107 9.46 13.83 17.26
C SER A 107 9.10 13.64 18.74
N PRO A 108 9.01 14.72 19.53
CA PRO A 108 8.61 14.65 20.94
C PRO A 108 7.15 14.22 21.12
N SER A 109 6.33 14.22 20.05
CA SER A 109 4.95 13.74 20.10
C SER A 109 4.87 12.24 19.82
N PRO A 110 4.34 11.42 20.76
CA PRO A 110 4.20 9.97 20.56
C PRO A 110 3.27 9.63 19.40
N ALA A 111 2.30 10.50 19.08
CA ALA A 111 1.40 10.31 17.94
C ALA A 111 2.13 10.39 16.59
N VAL A 112 3.12 11.30 16.47
CA VAL A 112 3.88 11.50 15.23
C VAL A 112 4.87 10.35 15.01
N ALA A 113 5.58 9.93 16.06
CA ALA A 113 6.44 8.75 16.00
C ALA A 113 5.64 7.46 15.76
N GLY A 114 4.46 7.34 16.38
CA GLY A 114 3.53 6.23 16.15
C GLY A 114 3.00 6.18 14.72
N ALA A 115 2.65 7.33 14.13
CA ALA A 115 2.20 7.41 12.74
C ALA A 115 3.28 6.97 11.74
N LEU A 116 4.56 7.31 12.00
CA LEU A 116 5.67 6.84 11.17
C LEU A 116 5.80 5.31 11.25
N LYS A 117 5.83 4.74 12.46
CA LYS A 117 5.90 3.28 12.66
C LYS A 117 4.72 2.56 12.01
N ALA A 118 3.50 3.11 12.12
CA ALA A 118 2.32 2.55 11.47
C ALA A 118 2.44 2.60 9.93
N LYS A 119 3.05 3.65 9.37
CA LYS A 119 3.31 3.74 7.93
C LYS A 119 4.35 2.72 7.48
N GLU A 120 5.44 2.57 8.23
CA GLU A 120 6.46 1.54 7.97
C GLU A 120 5.86 0.14 8.03
N ALA A 121 5.03 -0.15 9.04
CA ALA A 121 4.30 -1.40 9.15
C ALA A 121 3.38 -1.64 7.93
N LYS A 122 2.66 -0.62 7.45
CA LYS A 122 1.84 -0.72 6.23
C LYS A 122 2.66 -1.01 4.97
N VAL A 123 3.85 -0.42 4.85
CA VAL A 123 4.76 -0.73 3.74
C VAL A 123 5.24 -2.17 3.83
N ALA A 124 5.60 -2.65 5.02
CA ALA A 124 5.98 -4.04 5.24
C ALA A 124 4.82 -5.00 4.94
N THR A 125 3.60 -4.69 5.36
CA THR A 125 2.38 -5.44 5.00
C THR A 125 2.20 -5.53 3.49
N ALA A 126 2.33 -4.41 2.77
CA ALA A 126 2.22 -4.42 1.31
C ALA A 126 3.31 -5.29 0.65
N ALA A 127 4.53 -5.28 1.19
CA ALA A 127 5.61 -6.14 0.71
C ALA A 127 5.30 -7.63 0.96
N LYS A 128 4.76 -7.98 2.15
CA LYS A 128 4.33 -9.35 2.48
C LYS A 128 3.22 -9.85 1.56
N VAL A 129 2.19 -9.04 1.33
CA VAL A 129 1.10 -9.37 0.40
C VAL A 129 1.65 -9.60 -1.01
N LYS A 130 2.55 -8.73 -1.48
CA LYS A 130 3.19 -8.91 -2.79
C LYS A 130 4.04 -10.19 -2.86
N ALA A 131 4.78 -10.52 -1.81
CA ALA A 131 5.56 -11.76 -1.74
C ALA A 131 4.65 -12.99 -1.81
N LEU A 132 3.54 -13.00 -1.06
CA LEU A 132 2.54 -14.08 -1.14
C LEU A 132 1.90 -14.19 -2.53
N GLY A 133 1.70 -13.06 -3.22
CA GLY A 133 1.26 -13.06 -4.62
C GLY A 133 2.25 -13.71 -5.59
N VAL A 134 3.55 -13.73 -5.27
CA VAL A 134 4.56 -14.49 -6.05
C VAL A 134 4.51 -15.98 -5.72
N LEU A 135 4.21 -16.34 -4.47
CA LEU A 135 4.02 -17.73 -4.06
C LEU A 135 2.71 -18.33 -4.59
N ALA A 136 1.73 -17.50 -4.93
CA ALA A 136 0.45 -17.94 -5.46
C ALA A 136 0.61 -18.64 -6.81
N GLY A 137 0.12 -19.88 -6.92
CA GLY A 137 0.20 -20.70 -8.13
C GLY A 137 1.45 -21.59 -8.23
N GLU A 138 2.40 -21.44 -7.31
CA GLU A 138 3.49 -22.39 -7.10
C GLU A 138 3.00 -23.63 -6.34
N ASP A 139 3.65 -24.76 -6.56
CA ASP A 139 3.31 -26.02 -5.91
C ASP A 139 4.19 -26.27 -4.69
N CYS A 140 3.57 -26.42 -3.52
CA CYS A 140 4.26 -26.70 -2.26
C CYS A 140 5.04 -28.03 -2.28
N SER A 141 4.65 -29.00 -3.10
CA SER A 141 5.40 -30.26 -3.25
C SER A 141 6.72 -30.11 -4.00
N VAL A 142 6.81 -29.12 -4.90
CA VAL A 142 7.99 -28.84 -5.72
C VAL A 142 8.96 -27.92 -4.97
N ASN A 143 8.43 -26.98 -4.19
CA ASN A 143 9.25 -26.05 -3.42
C ASN A 143 8.73 -25.90 -1.97
N PRO A 144 9.44 -26.47 -0.98
CA PRO A 144 9.00 -26.43 0.42
C PRO A 144 8.96 -25.01 1.00
N HIS A 145 9.72 -24.06 0.44
CA HIS A 145 9.70 -22.67 0.89
C HIS A 145 8.36 -21.96 0.59
N VAL A 146 7.58 -22.49 -0.36
CA VAL A 146 6.23 -22.00 -0.63
C VAL A 146 5.33 -22.29 0.56
N GLU A 147 5.39 -23.51 1.11
CA GLU A 147 4.61 -23.90 2.30
C GLU A 147 5.02 -23.07 3.52
N GLU A 148 6.32 -22.92 3.77
CA GLU A 148 6.85 -22.10 4.87
C GLU A 148 6.34 -20.64 4.79
N GLY A 149 6.40 -20.05 3.59
CA GLY A 149 5.92 -18.69 3.34
C GLY A 149 4.41 -18.54 3.54
N ILE A 150 3.62 -19.51 3.06
CA ILE A 150 2.17 -19.53 3.25
C ILE A 150 1.82 -19.68 4.74
N LEU A 151 2.46 -20.61 5.46
CA LEU A 151 2.20 -20.82 6.89
C LEU A 151 2.54 -19.57 7.71
N ALA A 152 3.66 -18.89 7.41
CA ALA A 152 4.01 -17.63 8.03
C ALA A 152 3.00 -16.51 7.69
N GLY A 153 2.47 -16.49 6.46
CA GLY A 153 1.44 -15.55 6.05
C GLY A 153 0.10 -15.77 6.76
N LEU A 154 -0.28 -17.03 7.01
CA LEU A 154 -1.49 -17.38 7.77
C LEU A 154 -1.41 -16.97 9.25
N ASP A 155 -0.21 -16.88 9.83
CA ASP A 155 0.03 -16.43 11.21
C ASP A 155 0.27 -14.92 11.34
N ASP A 156 0.25 -14.17 10.23
CA ASP A 156 0.57 -12.74 10.28
C ASP A 156 -0.50 -11.95 11.06
N VAL A 157 -0.07 -10.89 11.74
CA VAL A 157 -0.97 -10.02 12.51
C VAL A 157 -1.95 -9.27 11.61
N SER A 158 -1.54 -8.94 10.38
CA SER A 158 -2.37 -8.23 9.40
C SER A 158 -3.36 -9.17 8.71
N ALA A 159 -4.64 -8.81 8.77
CA ALA A 159 -5.68 -9.54 8.05
C ALA A 159 -5.45 -9.58 6.53
N ASP A 160 -4.86 -8.52 5.94
CA ASP A 160 -4.58 -8.47 4.50
C ASP A 160 -3.53 -9.51 4.08
N VAL A 161 -2.51 -9.73 4.93
CA VAL A 161 -1.48 -10.76 4.69
C VAL A 161 -2.08 -12.15 4.84
N ARG A 162 -2.90 -12.38 5.88
CA ARG A 162 -3.61 -13.66 6.05
C ARG A 162 -4.55 -13.96 4.87
N ILE A 163 -5.29 -12.96 4.40
CA ILE A 163 -6.14 -13.08 3.20
C ILE A 163 -5.32 -13.45 1.98
N ALA A 164 -4.20 -12.76 1.73
CA ALA A 164 -3.32 -13.06 0.59
C ALA A 164 -2.73 -14.47 0.69
N ALA A 165 -2.41 -14.95 1.90
CA ALA A 165 -1.92 -16.31 2.11
C ALA A 165 -3.01 -17.35 1.81
N ILE A 166 -4.25 -17.11 2.22
CA ILE A 166 -5.39 -17.99 1.88
C ILE A 166 -5.63 -18.00 0.36
N GLU A 167 -5.57 -16.83 -0.30
CA GLU A 167 -5.70 -16.74 -1.76
C GLU A 167 -4.58 -17.51 -2.48
N ALA A 168 -3.35 -17.50 -1.95
CA ALA A 168 -2.24 -18.29 -2.47
C ALA A 168 -2.51 -19.81 -2.35
N VAL A 169 -3.08 -20.27 -1.23
CA VAL A 169 -3.51 -21.67 -1.07
C VAL A 169 -4.54 -22.04 -2.14
N ILE A 170 -5.57 -21.22 -2.33
CA ILE A 170 -6.60 -21.45 -3.36
C ILE A 170 -5.97 -21.51 -4.75
N ALA A 171 -5.06 -20.58 -5.07
CA ALA A 171 -4.40 -20.48 -6.37
C ALA A 171 -3.41 -21.62 -6.66
N SER A 172 -2.81 -22.23 -5.63
CA SER A 172 -1.87 -23.35 -5.79
C SER A 172 -2.52 -24.58 -6.45
N ARG A 173 -3.85 -24.65 -6.40
CA ARG A 173 -4.63 -25.77 -6.88
C ARG A 173 -4.95 -25.59 -8.36
N ARG A 174 -4.04 -26.03 -9.23
CA ARG A 174 -4.09 -25.91 -10.71
C ARG A 174 -5.21 -26.74 -11.36
N GLY A 175 -6.46 -26.56 -10.94
CA GLY A 175 -7.64 -27.22 -11.50
C GLY A 175 -7.81 -28.70 -11.12
N CYS A 176 -7.17 -29.16 -10.05
CA CYS A 176 -7.28 -30.55 -9.63
C CYS A 176 -8.50 -30.83 -8.72
N ASP A 177 -8.93 -32.08 -8.67
CA ASP A 177 -10.02 -32.60 -7.82
C ASP A 177 -9.79 -32.37 -6.32
N PRO A 178 -10.88 -32.41 -5.49
CA PRO A 178 -10.86 -32.59 -4.04
C PRO A 178 -9.55 -33.03 -3.38
N GLY A 179 -8.65 -32.16 -2.89
CA GLY A 179 -7.44 -32.65 -2.20
C GLY A 179 -6.33 -33.27 -3.06
N CYS A 180 -6.35 -33.09 -4.38
CA CYS A 180 -5.23 -33.38 -5.26
C CYS A 180 -4.33 -32.15 -5.45
N GLY A 181 -3.02 -32.30 -5.16
CA GLY A 181 -1.95 -31.37 -5.55
C GLY A 181 -2.03 -29.94 -5.00
N GLY A 182 -0.89 -29.25 -4.97
CA GLY A 182 -0.80 -27.88 -4.43
C GLY A 182 -0.60 -27.82 -2.92
N CYS A 183 -0.89 -26.66 -2.33
CA CYS A 183 -0.58 -26.31 -0.94
C CYS A 183 -1.69 -26.70 0.03
N CYS A 184 -2.02 -28.01 0.09
CA CYS A 184 -3.06 -28.57 0.95
C CYS A 184 -2.51 -29.50 2.05
N SER A 185 -1.30 -29.22 2.55
CA SER A 185 -0.67 -29.99 3.61
C SER A 185 -1.49 -29.97 4.92
N ILE A 186 -1.25 -30.96 5.79
CA ILE A 186 -1.91 -31.04 7.10
C ILE A 186 -1.71 -29.75 7.93
N PRO A 187 -0.50 -29.16 8.03
CA PRO A 187 -0.31 -27.90 8.75
C PRO A 187 -1.15 -26.74 8.22
N ILE A 188 -1.25 -26.59 6.89
CA ILE A 188 -2.07 -25.54 6.26
C ILE A 188 -3.54 -25.77 6.59
N ARG A 189 -4.04 -27.00 6.38
CA ARG A 189 -5.45 -27.33 6.67
C ARG A 189 -5.80 -27.16 8.14
N GLN A 190 -4.91 -27.51 9.07
CA GLN A 190 -5.11 -27.28 10.51
C GLN A 190 -5.25 -25.78 10.83
N LYS A 191 -4.40 -24.92 10.27
CA LYS A 191 -4.51 -23.46 10.46
C LYS A 191 -5.81 -22.92 9.89
N LEU A 192 -6.16 -23.31 8.67
CA LEU A 192 -7.42 -22.90 8.04
C LEU A 192 -8.63 -23.38 8.86
N THR A 193 -8.60 -24.61 9.37
CA THR A 193 -9.65 -25.17 10.25
C THR A 193 -9.82 -24.31 11.50
N ARG A 194 -8.71 -23.94 12.17
CA ARG A 194 -8.75 -23.04 13.32
C ARG A 194 -9.30 -21.65 12.97
N MET A 195 -8.85 -21.05 11.87
CA MET A 195 -9.37 -19.76 11.40
C MET A 195 -10.89 -19.79 11.18
N VAL A 196 -11.43 -20.92 10.70
CA VAL A 196 -12.86 -21.04 10.39
C VAL A 196 -13.70 -21.36 11.63
N PHE A 197 -13.28 -22.33 12.43
CA PHE A 197 -14.15 -22.95 13.45
C PHE A 197 -13.79 -22.57 14.89
N GLU A 198 -12.55 -22.15 15.15
CA GLU A 198 -12.11 -21.85 16.51
C GLU A 198 -12.64 -20.50 17.00
N LYS A 199 -13.01 -20.46 18.28
CA LYS A 199 -13.45 -19.25 18.99
C LYS A 199 -12.50 -18.98 20.15
N THR A 200 -12.10 -17.72 20.32
CA THR A 200 -11.26 -17.27 21.45
C THR A 200 -12.10 -16.85 22.66
N GLY A 201 -13.42 -17.02 22.61
CA GLY A 201 -14.35 -16.74 23.69
C GLY A 201 -15.80 -16.92 23.25
N PRO A 202 -16.79 -16.63 24.12
CA PRO A 202 -18.21 -16.87 23.82
C PRO A 202 -18.75 -16.08 22.62
N CYS A 203 -18.14 -14.94 22.27
CA CYS A 203 -18.59 -14.07 21.18
C CYS A 203 -17.56 -13.81 20.08
N CYS A 204 -16.30 -14.23 20.25
CA CYS A 204 -15.20 -13.84 19.37
C CYS A 204 -14.64 -15.06 18.63
N TRP A 205 -14.60 -14.96 17.31
CA TRP A 205 -13.89 -15.91 16.45
C TRP A 205 -12.38 -15.75 16.60
N PHE A 206 -11.65 -16.85 16.46
CA PHE A 206 -10.18 -16.84 16.44
C PHE A 206 -9.64 -15.93 15.34
N GLU A 207 -10.16 -16.09 14.12
CA GLU A 207 -9.90 -15.16 13.04
C GLU A 207 -10.88 -13.99 13.12
N PRO A 208 -10.43 -12.74 13.39
CA PRO A 208 -11.33 -11.61 13.53
C PRO A 208 -11.97 -11.17 12.21
N SER A 209 -11.27 -11.31 11.08
CA SER A 209 -11.75 -10.88 9.77
C SER A 209 -12.74 -11.88 9.19
N SER A 210 -14.01 -11.46 9.03
CA SER A 210 -15.02 -12.26 8.31
C SER A 210 -14.55 -12.63 6.91
N LYS A 211 -14.02 -11.67 6.14
CA LYS A 211 -13.47 -11.95 4.81
C LYS A 211 -12.42 -13.07 4.83
N ALA A 212 -11.51 -13.06 5.80
CA ALA A 212 -10.50 -14.12 5.93
C ALA A 212 -11.15 -15.47 6.28
N ARG A 213 -12.10 -15.51 7.22
CA ARG A 213 -12.84 -16.74 7.57
C ARG A 213 -13.61 -17.33 6.40
N ARG A 214 -14.28 -16.48 5.61
CA ARG A 214 -15.00 -16.90 4.39
C ARG A 214 -14.06 -17.48 3.36
N LEU A 215 -12.92 -16.83 3.10
CA LEU A 215 -11.92 -17.34 2.16
C LEU A 215 -11.27 -18.64 2.67
N ALA A 216 -11.02 -18.73 3.97
CA ALA A 216 -10.44 -19.93 4.58
C ALA A 216 -11.37 -21.14 4.44
N ARG A 217 -12.71 -20.95 4.53
CA ARG A 217 -13.69 -21.99 4.19
C ARG A 217 -13.55 -22.46 2.75
N LEU A 218 -13.48 -21.54 1.79
CA LEU A 218 -13.29 -21.89 0.38
C LEU A 218 -11.97 -22.63 0.13
N ALA A 219 -10.90 -22.24 0.84
CA ALA A 219 -9.62 -22.93 0.77
C ALA A 219 -9.68 -24.34 1.38
N LEU A 220 -10.40 -24.52 2.50
CA LEU A 220 -10.63 -25.85 3.09
C LEU A 220 -11.44 -26.74 2.15
N ASP A 221 -12.54 -26.25 1.60
CA ASP A 221 -13.37 -26.97 0.63
C ASP A 221 -12.54 -27.40 -0.57
N ALA A 222 -11.65 -26.52 -1.02
CA ALA A 222 -10.69 -26.84 -2.08
C ALA A 222 -9.69 -27.93 -1.64
N CYS A 223 -9.23 -27.91 -0.40
CA CYS A 223 -8.31 -28.93 0.13
C CYS A 223 -9.00 -30.23 0.59
N GLY A 224 -10.28 -30.45 0.26
CA GLY A 224 -11.00 -31.66 0.64
C GLY A 224 -11.60 -31.64 2.05
N GLY A 225 -11.71 -30.46 2.65
CA GLY A 225 -12.38 -30.23 3.94
C GLY A 225 -11.43 -30.10 5.13
N PRO A 226 -11.99 -29.90 6.34
CA PRO A 226 -11.22 -29.82 7.58
C PRO A 226 -10.49 -31.13 7.86
N VAL A 227 -9.38 -31.04 8.60
CA VAL A 227 -8.70 -32.24 9.09
C VAL A 227 -9.51 -32.81 10.26
N GLU A 228 -9.49 -34.14 10.44
CA GLU A 228 -10.20 -34.80 11.55
C GLU A 228 -9.84 -34.13 12.89
N PRO A 229 -10.82 -33.95 13.79
CA PRO A 229 -10.66 -33.13 15.01
C PRO A 229 -9.48 -33.57 15.88
N ASP A 230 -9.20 -34.87 15.94
CA ASP A 230 -8.09 -35.46 16.70
C ASP A 230 -6.71 -34.99 16.22
N SER A 231 -6.60 -34.63 14.93
CA SER A 231 -5.34 -34.18 14.34
C SER A 231 -5.08 -32.69 14.55
N CYS A 232 -6.12 -31.88 14.75
CA CYS A 232 -6.00 -30.42 14.87
C CYS A 232 -6.18 -29.91 16.30
N GLY A 233 -6.66 -30.76 17.22
CA GLY A 233 -6.99 -30.38 18.59
C GLY A 233 -8.15 -29.39 18.69
N CYS A 234 -8.89 -29.20 17.59
CA CYS A 234 -10.04 -28.31 17.51
C CYS A 234 -11.31 -29.10 17.79
N GLU A 235 -12.14 -28.64 18.72
CA GLU A 235 -13.51 -29.13 18.85
C GLU A 235 -14.32 -28.61 17.65
N LEU A 236 -14.67 -29.50 16.72
CA LEU A 236 -15.32 -29.14 15.47
C LEU A 236 -16.77 -28.71 15.74
N GLN A 237 -16.98 -27.44 16.10
CA GLN A 237 -18.33 -26.88 16.18
C GLN A 237 -18.88 -26.68 14.76
N THR A 238 -20.01 -27.33 14.47
CA THR A 238 -20.72 -27.23 13.18
C THR A 238 -21.52 -25.94 13.02
N ASP A 239 -21.48 -25.04 14.01
CA ASP A 239 -22.03 -23.70 13.91
C ASP A 239 -21.17 -22.85 12.97
N TYR A 240 -21.58 -22.80 11.70
CA TYR A 240 -20.95 -21.93 10.72
C TYR A 240 -21.27 -20.47 11.04
N PRO A 241 -20.27 -19.57 11.04
CA PRO A 241 -20.54 -18.15 11.10
C PRO A 241 -21.36 -17.74 9.87
N ILE A 242 -22.57 -17.20 10.12
CA ILE A 242 -23.40 -16.54 9.11
C ILE A 242 -22.70 -15.23 8.76
N GLU A 243 -21.98 -15.22 7.64
CA GLU A 243 -21.19 -14.05 7.20
C GLU A 243 -21.81 -13.26 6.05
N GLY A 244 -23.05 -13.60 5.73
CA GLY A 244 -23.92 -12.79 4.88
C GLY A 244 -25.09 -12.24 5.68
N PRO A 245 -25.80 -11.24 5.14
CA PRO A 245 -27.14 -10.95 5.62
C PRO A 245 -27.98 -12.24 5.62
N PRO A 246 -28.88 -12.43 6.60
CA PRO A 246 -29.73 -13.62 6.64
C PRO A 246 -30.46 -13.78 5.31
N PRO A 247 -30.72 -15.01 4.85
CA PRO A 247 -31.33 -15.27 3.55
C PRO A 247 -32.67 -14.55 3.37
N GLU A 248 -33.37 -14.32 4.47
CA GLU A 248 -34.60 -13.50 4.57
C GLU A 248 -34.38 -12.06 4.07
N LEU A 249 -33.27 -11.43 4.45
CA LEU A 249 -32.93 -10.08 4.03
C LEU A 249 -32.50 -10.03 2.56
N ILE A 250 -31.84 -11.07 2.06
CA ILE A 250 -31.50 -11.19 0.63
C ILE A 250 -32.78 -11.30 -0.21
N GLN A 251 -33.74 -12.12 0.23
CA GLN A 251 -35.03 -12.24 -0.46
C GLN A 251 -35.82 -10.92 -0.45
N GLN A 252 -35.76 -10.18 0.66
CA GLN A 252 -36.41 -8.88 0.78
C GLN A 252 -35.79 -7.85 -0.19
N ILE A 253 -34.46 -7.77 -0.26
CA ILE A 253 -33.74 -6.89 -1.20
C ILE A 253 -34.04 -7.26 -2.67
N LEU A 254 -34.21 -8.55 -2.98
CA LEU A 254 -34.53 -9.01 -4.34
C LEU A 254 -36.01 -8.83 -4.72
N SER A 255 -36.88 -8.55 -3.74
CA SER A 255 -38.31 -8.34 -3.94
C SER A 255 -38.71 -6.85 -4.04
N GLU A 256 -37.79 -5.94 -3.73
CA GLU A 256 -37.90 -4.48 -3.91
C GLU A 256 -37.34 -4.05 -5.28
#